data_AF-A0A6M3LRB5-F1
#
_entry.id   AF-A0A6M3LRB5-F1
#
_cell.length_a   1.000
_cell.length_b   1.000
_cell.length_c   1.000
_cell.angle_alpha   90.00
_cell.angle_beta   90.00
_cell.angle_gamma   90.00
#
_symmetry.space_group_name_H-M   'P 1'
#
loop_
_entity.id
_entity.type
_entity.pdbx_description
1 polymer ?
#
loop_
_entity_poly.entity_id
_entity_poly.type
_entity_poly.pdbx_seq_one_letter_code
_entity_poly.pdbx_strand_id
1 'polypeptide(L)' 'MEREMIDLGYMNGWHEGAPEIITKCRKLKHMIFSQNVGKCLNRYGCEICGYSYLIDSSG' A
#
# COMPACT_ATOMS: atom_id res chain seq x y z
N MET A 1 3.56 1.68 21.01
CA MET A 1 3.56 0.36 20.33
C MET A 1 3.42 0.65 18.85
N GLU A 2 4.53 0.71 18.13
CA GLU A 2 4.50 0.80 16.66
C GLU A 2 3.87 -0.49 16.16
N ARG A 3 2.69 -0.40 15.53
CA ARG A 3 2.10 -1.55 14.85
C ARG A 3 2.89 -1.73 13.57
N GLU A 4 3.73 -2.77 13.51
CA GLU A 4 4.42 -3.15 12.28
C GLU A 4 3.36 -3.43 11.19
N MET A 5 3.33 -2.58 10.17
CA MET A 5 2.45 -2.78 9.02
C MET A 5 3.04 -3.85 8.12
N ILE A 6 2.18 -4.69 7.56
CA ILE A 6 2.57 -5.69 6.57
C ILE A 6 3.02 -4.95 5.30
N ASP A 7 4.30 -5.07 4.97
CA ASP A 7 4.82 -4.57 3.71
C ASP A 7 4.46 -5.53 2.57
N LEU A 8 3.68 -5.03 1.61
CA LEU A 8 3.21 -5.77 0.44
C LEU A 8 4.12 -5.53 -0.78
N GLY A 9 5.27 -4.91 -0.59
CA GLY A 9 6.23 -4.58 -1.64
C GLY A 9 5.72 -3.52 -2.61
N TYR A 10 6.12 -3.64 -3.89
CA TYR A 10 5.83 -2.67 -4.94
C TYR A 10 4.58 -3.05 -5.73
N MET A 11 3.62 -2.13 -5.79
CA MET A 11 2.40 -2.28 -6.58
C MET A 11 2.70 -2.54 -8.07
N ASN A 12 3.79 -1.98 -8.59
CA ASN A 12 4.18 -2.14 -9.99
C ASN A 12 4.43 -3.60 -10.39
N GLY A 13 4.77 -4.47 -9.42
CA GLY A 13 4.96 -5.90 -9.63
C GLY A 13 3.68 -6.74 -9.49
N TRP A 14 2.54 -6.13 -9.17
CA TRP A 14 1.26 -6.84 -9.05
C TRP A 14 0.63 -7.04 -10.43
N HIS A 15 1.28 -7.88 -11.25
CA HIS A 15 0.85 -8.17 -12.61
C HIS A 15 -0.53 -8.86 -12.65
N GLU A 16 -0.74 -9.85 -11.78
CA GLU A 16 -1.93 -10.73 -11.80
C GLU A 16 -3.03 -10.29 -10.82
N GLY A 17 -2.82 -9.20 -10.09
CA GLY A 17 -3.84 -8.62 -9.21
C GLY A 17 -3.33 -8.17 -7.86
N ALA A 18 -4.13 -7.35 -7.18
CA ALA A 18 -3.81 -6.85 -5.86
C ALA A 18 -4.01 -7.93 -4.78
N PRO A 19 -3.14 -7.97 -3.75
CA PRO A 19 -3.33 -8.79 -2.56
C PRO A 19 -4.76 -8.71 -1.99
N GLU A 20 -5.28 -9.82 -1.48
CA GLU A 20 -6.65 -9.90 -0.94
C GLU A 20 -6.93 -8.84 0.13
N ILE A 21 -5.93 -8.52 0.96
CA ILE A 21 -6.05 -7.52 2.02
C ILE A 21 -6.39 -6.12 1.47
N ILE A 22 -5.83 -5.75 0.32
CA ILE A 22 -6.13 -4.49 -0.37
C ILE A 22 -7.52 -4.55 -0.99
N THR A 23 -7.86 -5.67 -1.62
CA THR A 23 -9.19 -5.87 -2.21
C THR A 23 -10.28 -5.76 -1.14
N LYS A 24 -10.09 -6.37 0.04
CA LYS A 24 -10.99 -6.23 1.20
C LYS A 24 -11.02 -4.80 1.72
N CYS A 25 -9.85 -4.16 1.88
CA CYS A 25 -9.75 -2.76 2.33
C CYS A 25 -10.50 -1.79 1.40
N ARG A 26 -10.43 -1.98 0.09
CA ARG A 26 -11.16 -1.18 -0.91
C ARG A 26 -12.67 -1.40 -0.82
N LYS A 27 -13.12 -2.64 -0.63
CA LYS A 27 -14.55 -2.96 -0.40
C LYS A 27 -15.09 -2.29 0.86
N LEU A 28 -14.29 -2.23 1.91
CA LEU A 28 -14.61 -1.56 3.17
C LEU A 28 -14.46 -0.03 3.10
N LYS A 29 -13.96 0.52 1.98
CA LYS A 29 -13.71 1.94 1.76
C LYS A 29 -12.90 2.59 2.89
N HIS A 30 -11.92 1.87 3.44
CA HIS A 30 -11.04 2.46 4.44
C HIS A 30 -10.20 3.57 3.83
N MET A 31 -9.88 4.57 4.65
CA MET A 31 -8.98 5.64 4.26
C MET A 31 -7.56 5.07 4.13
N ILE A 32 -6.96 5.28 2.97
CA ILE A 32 -5.58 4.89 2.66
C ILE A 32 -4.74 6.15 2.78
N PHE A 33 -3.69 6.11 3.59
CA PHE A 33 -2.72 7.19 3.66
C PHE A 33 -1.75 7.09 2.49
N SER A 34 -1.21 8.23 2.07
CA SER A 34 -0.10 8.30 1.14
C SER A 34 1.01 9.14 1.75
N GLN A 35 2.24 8.70 1.54
CA GLN A 35 3.44 9.38 2.01
C GLN A 35 4.48 9.35 0.89
N ASN A 36 4.98 10.52 0.51
CA ASN A 36 6.11 10.59 -0.39
C ASN A 36 7.38 10.19 0.37
N VAL A 37 8.04 9.11 -0.06
CA VAL A 37 9.25 8.56 0.60
C VAL A 37 10.49 8.67 -0.30
N GLY A 38 10.34 9.22 -1.50
CA GLY A 38 11.42 9.45 -2.45
C GLY A 38 10.96 10.22 -3.68
N LYS A 39 11.91 10.58 -4.54
CA LYS A 39 11.70 11.47 -5.69
C LYS A 39 10.55 11.01 -6.61
N CYS A 40 10.43 9.70 -6.83
CA CYS A 40 9.37 9.07 -7.60
C CYS A 40 8.72 7.90 -6.84
N LEU A 41 8.93 7.82 -5.52
CA LEU A 41 8.51 6.70 -4.69
C LEU A 41 7.49 7.17 -3.65
N ASN A 42 6.30 6.58 -3.69
CA ASN A 42 5.22 6.90 -2.78
C ASN A 42 4.80 5.65 -2.03
N ARG A 43 4.74 5.75 -0.69
CA ARG A 43 4.20 4.72 0.19
C ARG A 43 2.70 4.96 0.36
N TYR A 44 1.92 3.90 0.19
CA TYR A 44 0.49 3.88 0.45
C TYR A 44 0.19 2.81 1.48
N GLY A 45 -0.83 3.00 2.31
CA GLY A 45 -1.19 1.99 3.28
C GLY A 45 -2.47 2.28 4.02
N CYS A 46 -2.91 1.33 4.84
CA CYS A 46 -4.08 1.49 5.68
C CYS A 46 -3.75 1.08 7.10
N GLU A 47 -3.88 2.01 8.04
CA GLU A 47 -3.64 1.76 9.47
C GLU A 47 -4.66 0.81 10.10
N ILE A 48 -5.89 0.78 9.55
CA ILE A 48 -6.97 -0.09 10.02
C ILE A 48 -6.69 -1.55 9.66
N CYS A 49 -6.27 -1.79 8.42
CA CYS A 49 -5.92 -3.13 7.95
C CYS A 49 -4.48 -3.53 8.27
N GLY A 50 -3.62 -2.57 8.65
CA GLY A 50 -2.22 -2.81 9.01
C GLY A 50 -1.36 -3.22 7.82
N TYR A 51 -1.50 -2.58 6.66
CA TYR A 51 -0.64 -2.85 5.50
C TYR A 51 -0.07 -1.58 4.89
N SER A 52 1.06 -1.71 4.20
CA SER A 52 1.63 -0.70 3.32
C SER A 52 2.19 -1.30 2.04
N TYR A 53 2.29 -0.51 0.99
CA TYR A 53 2.89 -0.85 -0.29
C TYR A 53 3.52 0.40 -0.92
N LEU A 54 4.44 0.19 -1.85
CA LEU A 54 5.13 1.25 -2.56
C LEU A 54 4.64 1.34 -4.01
N ILE A 55 4.52 2.57 -4.52
CA ILE A 55 4.30 2.85 -5.93
C ILE A 55 5.52 3.64 -6.41
N ASP A 56 6.23 3.09 -7.38
CA ASP A 56 7.27 3.79 -8.10
C ASP A 56 6.68 4.39 -9.38
N SER A 57 6.82 5.69 -9.57
CA SER A 57 6.31 6.45 -10.72
C SER A 57 7.44 6.92 -11.63
N SER A 58 8.59 6.25 -11.60
CA SER A 58 9.81 6.63 -12.34
C SER A 58 9.77 6.29 -13.84
N GLY A 59 8.59 5.92 -14.36
CA GLY A 59 8.38 5.49 -15.74
C GLY A 59 8.72 6.54 -16.79
#